data_AF-A0A952JL85-F1
#
_entry.id   AF-A0A952JL85-F1
#
_cell.length_a   1.000
_cell.length_b   1.000
_cell.length_c   1.000
_cell.angle_alpha   90.00
_cell.angle_beta   90.00
_cell.angle_gamma   90.00
#
_symmetry.space_group_name_H-M   'P 1'
#
loop_
_entity.id
_entity.type
_entity.pdbx_description
1 polymer ?
#
loop_
_entity_poly.entity_id
_entity_poly.type
_entity_poly.pdbx_seq_one_letter_code
_entity_poly.pdbx_strand_id
1 'polypeptide(L)'
;MYPFLLKHICCPVDKGSLEIVVFEQQRVILTEEQNNFIRNNGHTFSDFEINILSGLLLNRRKKIFYPIFAGVPRLLTFKHSLLDKFNNQFLSELVKFTQNGYSYVQDEEIPGEKNILASFSNEWTDYGYSEEVYWGQSTNVYNESLFSTINHENQNLKHKLVLEVGIGSGGSANFMSNKFNCNLIGVDLGYSVDVANKNFAKNPFLHIVQASVFNLPFANETFDFVYSHGVIHHTFNTQKAFNALAKLPKSGGRLYIWVYSVLNEQRTLKRRIIMLMERLIRPWCSMLPGWLQTVVLVPIAPLYIFHQNTINIDSKTGMAKYRWREAMHAARDRFTPKYIHRHSETEVIKWFLELGYKDVRPLSIKKLPDFVPVGFYMNTGVEGFKQ
;
A
#
# COMPACT_ATOMS: atom_id res chain seq x y z
N MET A 1 5.21 -16.49 -1.29
CA MET A 1 6.38 -15.73 -0.87
C MET A 1 7.61 -16.34 -1.50
N TYR A 2 8.36 -15.55 -2.28
CA TYR A 2 9.68 -15.94 -2.78
C TYR A 2 10.75 -15.83 -1.68
N PRO A 3 11.72 -16.76 -1.59
CA PRO A 3 12.84 -16.65 -0.65
C PRO A 3 13.63 -15.34 -0.76
N PHE A 4 13.66 -14.70 -1.94
CA PHE A 4 14.19 -13.35 -2.13
C PHE A 4 13.75 -12.37 -1.02
N LEU A 5 12.44 -12.38 -0.70
CA LEU A 5 11.85 -11.46 0.26
C LEU A 5 12.42 -11.64 1.68
N LEU A 6 12.84 -12.85 2.04
CA LEU A 6 13.39 -13.15 3.37
C LEU A 6 14.67 -12.35 3.66
N LYS A 7 15.43 -11.97 2.62
CA LYS A 7 16.65 -11.17 2.73
C LYS A 7 16.39 -9.71 3.10
N HIS A 8 15.15 -9.26 2.91
CA HIS A 8 14.76 -7.85 3.06
C HIS A 8 13.79 -7.61 4.21
N ILE A 9 13.21 -8.67 4.78
CA ILE A 9 12.30 -8.55 5.93
C ILE A 9 12.99 -8.87 7.26
N CYS A 10 12.59 -8.16 8.32
CA CYS A 10 12.99 -8.40 9.70
C CYS A 10 11.76 -8.45 10.61
N CYS A 11 11.95 -8.89 11.85
CA CYS A 11 10.88 -8.92 12.84
C CYS A 11 10.35 -7.49 13.13
N PRO A 12 9.04 -7.24 13.00
CA PRO A 12 8.43 -5.94 13.33
C PRO A 12 8.78 -5.42 14.72
N VAL A 13 8.88 -6.32 15.72
CA VAL A 13 9.00 -6.02 17.15
C VAL A 13 10.40 -5.57 17.54
N ASP A 14 11.44 -6.29 17.12
CA ASP A 14 12.81 -6.05 17.57
C ASP A 14 13.82 -5.83 16.43
N LYS A 15 13.36 -5.82 15.18
CA LYS A 15 14.17 -5.73 13.96
C LYS A 15 15.20 -6.86 13.81
N GLY A 16 15.04 -7.95 14.57
CA GLY A 16 15.86 -9.15 14.45
C GLY A 16 15.57 -9.97 13.20
N SER A 17 16.45 -10.92 12.90
CA SER A 17 16.30 -11.84 11.77
C SER A 17 15.07 -12.74 11.94
N LEU A 18 14.46 -13.10 10.80
CA LEU A 18 13.39 -14.08 10.73
C LEU A 18 13.90 -15.34 10.03
N GLU A 19 13.56 -16.50 10.56
CA GLU A 19 13.84 -17.79 9.95
C GLU A 19 12.55 -18.41 9.41
N ILE A 20 12.63 -19.02 8.22
CA ILE A 20 11.46 -19.60 7.58
C ILE A 20 11.29 -21.08 7.92
N VAL A 21 10.05 -21.48 8.18
CA VAL A 21 9.61 -22.87 8.23
C VAL A 21 8.52 -23.04 7.19
N VAL A 22 8.71 -23.96 6.26
CA VAL A 22 7.80 -24.18 5.14
C VAL A 22 6.83 -25.31 5.49
N PHE A 23 5.54 -25.07 5.27
CA PHE A 23 4.50 -26.10 5.33
C PHE A 23 4.07 -26.50 3.92
N GLU A 24 3.82 -25.50 3.08
CA GLU A 24 3.37 -25.68 1.70
C GLU A 24 4.18 -24.78 0.77
N GLN A 25 4.59 -25.32 -0.38
CA GLN A 25 5.32 -24.59 -1.40
C GLN A 25 4.99 -25.13 -2.79
N GLN A 26 5.22 -24.31 -3.80
CA GLN A 26 5.09 -24.68 -5.21
C GLN A 26 6.34 -24.25 -5.98
N ARG A 27 6.70 -25.03 -7.00
CA ARG A 27 7.76 -24.64 -7.94
C ARG A 27 7.23 -23.58 -8.90
N VAL A 28 8.07 -22.62 -9.24
CA VAL A 28 7.77 -21.57 -10.22
C VAL A 28 8.60 -21.81 -11.49
N ILE A 29 7.93 -21.70 -12.63
CA ILE A 29 8.56 -21.77 -13.95
C ILE A 29 8.72 -20.34 -14.44
N LEU A 30 9.97 -19.88 -14.50
CA LEU A 30 10.32 -18.53 -14.94
C LEU A 30 10.47 -18.48 -16.45
N THR A 31 10.03 -17.39 -17.07
CA THR A 31 10.25 -17.14 -18.50
C THR A 31 11.72 -16.87 -18.79
N GLU A 32 12.13 -16.97 -20.06
CA GLU A 32 13.51 -16.65 -20.46
C GLU A 32 13.89 -15.21 -20.11
N GLU A 33 12.97 -14.26 -20.33
CA GLU A 33 13.16 -12.85 -19.95
C GLU A 33 13.39 -12.69 -18.44
N GLN A 34 12.59 -13.35 -17.61
CA GLN A 34 12.74 -13.33 -16.15
C GLN A 34 14.07 -13.96 -15.70
N ASN A 35 14.46 -15.07 -16.33
CA ASN A 35 15.75 -15.70 -16.08
C ASN A 35 16.93 -14.79 -16.46
N ASN A 36 16.82 -14.09 -17.59
CA ASN A 36 17.83 -13.13 -18.02
C ASN A 36 17.92 -11.94 -17.06
N PHE A 37 16.79 -11.45 -16.57
CA PHE A 37 16.76 -10.43 -15.53
C PHE A 37 17.48 -10.90 -14.25
N ILE A 38 17.17 -12.09 -13.73
CA ILE A 38 17.79 -12.62 -12.51
C ILE A 38 19.32 -12.71 -12.68
N ARG A 39 19.79 -13.25 -13.82
CA ARG A 39 21.23 -13.35 -14.14
C ARG A 39 21.92 -11.99 -14.19
N ASN A 40 21.34 -11.07 -14.95
CA ASN A 40 21.95 -9.75 -15.19
C ASN A 40 22.06 -8.90 -13.93
N ASN A 41 21.32 -9.27 -12.87
CA ASN A 41 21.28 -8.55 -11.59
C ASN A 41 22.04 -9.23 -10.46
N GLY A 42 22.75 -10.32 -10.75
CA GLY A 42 23.46 -11.08 -9.73
C GLY A 42 22.53 -11.67 -8.67
N HIS A 43 21.25 -11.83 -8.97
CA HIS A 43 20.32 -12.51 -8.07
C HIS A 43 20.51 -14.03 -8.14
N THR A 44 20.24 -14.70 -7.03
CA THR A 44 20.34 -16.17 -6.97
C THR A 44 19.05 -16.78 -7.50
N PHE A 45 19.12 -17.69 -8.47
CA PHE A 45 17.93 -18.35 -9.03
C PHE A 45 17.05 -19.03 -7.99
N SER A 46 17.67 -19.68 -7.00
CA SER A 46 16.95 -20.34 -5.90
C SER A 46 16.03 -19.40 -5.13
N ASP A 47 16.26 -18.08 -5.20
CA ASP A 47 15.40 -17.08 -4.55
C ASP A 47 14.03 -16.92 -5.24
N PHE A 48 13.88 -17.39 -6.48
CA PHE A 48 12.70 -17.18 -7.34
C PHE A 48 12.08 -18.49 -7.86
N GLU A 49 12.74 -19.63 -7.69
CA GLU A 49 12.26 -20.94 -8.18
C GLU A 49 11.17 -21.56 -7.32
N ILE A 50 11.02 -21.10 -6.07
CA ILE A 50 10.05 -21.64 -5.11
C ILE A 50 9.17 -20.51 -4.61
N ASN A 51 7.86 -20.71 -4.70
CA ASN A 51 6.87 -19.86 -4.06
C ASN A 51 6.33 -20.59 -2.83
N ILE A 52 6.64 -20.07 -1.65
CA ILE A 52 6.17 -20.59 -0.36
C ILE A 52 4.74 -20.12 -0.16
N LEU A 53 3.81 -21.07 -0.06
CA LEU A 53 2.37 -20.80 0.05
C LEU A 53 1.97 -20.64 1.52
N SER A 54 2.44 -21.53 2.38
CA SER A 54 2.11 -21.52 3.80
C SER A 54 3.33 -21.91 4.64
N GLY A 55 3.45 -21.31 5.83
CA GLY A 55 4.59 -21.55 6.71
C GLY A 55 4.66 -20.55 7.86
N LEU A 56 5.80 -20.52 8.54
CA LEU A 56 6.09 -19.60 9.63
C LEU A 56 7.36 -18.81 9.35
N LEU A 57 7.36 -17.55 9.79
CA LEU A 57 8.54 -16.74 10.01
C LEU A 57 8.78 -16.66 11.51
N LEU A 58 9.90 -17.23 11.96
CA LEU A 58 10.25 -17.37 13.37
C LEU A 58 11.26 -16.30 13.77
N ASN A 59 11.00 -15.61 14.87
CA ASN A 59 12.04 -14.94 15.64
C ASN A 59 12.42 -15.85 16.81
N ARG A 60 13.61 -16.47 16.73
CA ARG A 60 14.09 -17.40 17.76
C ARG A 60 14.36 -16.73 19.10
N ARG A 61 14.86 -15.49 19.08
CA ARG A 61 15.24 -14.73 20.28
C ARG A 61 14.01 -14.41 21.13
N LYS A 62 12.95 -13.93 20.49
CA LYS A 62 11.70 -13.55 21.16
C LYS A 62 10.73 -14.72 21.32
N LYS A 63 11.03 -15.87 20.69
CA LYS A 63 10.13 -17.03 20.63
C LYS A 63 8.74 -16.62 20.10
N ILE A 64 8.73 -15.87 19.01
CA ILE A 64 7.49 -15.50 18.33
C ILE A 64 7.48 -15.97 16.89
N PHE A 65 6.28 -16.15 16.34
CA PHE A 65 6.08 -16.49 14.94
C PHE A 65 5.11 -15.54 14.24
N TYR A 66 5.29 -15.43 12.93
CA TYR A 66 4.36 -14.78 12.00
C TYR A 66 3.96 -15.78 10.92
N PRO A 67 2.67 -15.90 10.57
CA PRO A 67 2.27 -16.84 9.54
C PRO A 67 2.60 -16.31 8.14
N ILE A 68 2.98 -17.22 7.26
CA ILE A 68 2.88 -17.05 5.80
C ILE A 68 1.62 -17.78 5.40
N PHE A 69 0.70 -17.11 4.72
CA PHE A 69 -0.56 -17.72 4.30
C PHE A 69 -0.97 -17.23 2.92
N ALA A 70 -1.36 -18.17 2.05
CA ALA A 70 -1.67 -17.94 0.64
C ALA A 70 -0.56 -17.18 -0.12
N GLY A 71 0.70 -17.45 0.23
CA GLY A 71 1.86 -16.84 -0.37
C GLY A 71 2.23 -15.46 0.20
N VAL A 72 1.50 -14.94 1.18
CA VAL A 72 1.75 -13.61 1.75
C VAL A 72 2.19 -13.73 3.22
N PRO A 73 3.38 -13.23 3.60
CA PRO A 73 3.79 -13.13 5.00
C PRO A 73 2.94 -12.08 5.74
N ARG A 74 2.45 -12.46 6.93
CA ARG A 74 1.55 -11.67 7.78
C ARG A 74 2.28 -11.14 9.00
N LEU A 75 2.94 -10.00 8.83
CA LEU A 75 3.81 -9.38 9.82
C LEU A 75 3.06 -8.32 10.65
N LEU A 76 1.80 -8.62 11.00
CA LEU A 76 1.02 -7.82 11.94
C LEU A 76 1.39 -8.17 13.38
N THR A 77 1.28 -7.20 14.28
CA THR A 77 1.63 -7.36 15.71
C THR A 77 0.43 -7.50 16.63
N PHE A 78 -0.79 -7.58 16.08
CA PHE A 78 -2.03 -7.68 16.83
C PHE A 78 -2.93 -8.79 16.25
N LYS A 79 -3.82 -9.36 17.05
CA LYS A 79 -4.72 -10.44 16.62
C LYS A 79 -5.70 -9.98 15.53
N HIS A 80 -5.84 -10.79 14.49
CA HIS A 80 -6.75 -10.54 13.37
C HIS A 80 -7.41 -11.86 12.89
N SER A 81 -8.53 -11.77 12.19
CA SER A 81 -9.38 -12.92 11.83
C SER A 81 -8.70 -13.98 10.95
N LEU A 82 -7.74 -13.58 10.11
CA LEU A 82 -7.00 -14.53 9.27
C LEU A 82 -6.07 -15.45 10.09
N LEU A 83 -5.60 -15.00 11.27
CA LEU A 83 -4.77 -15.81 12.16
C LEU A 83 -5.55 -17.02 12.67
N ASP A 84 -6.81 -16.85 13.05
CA ASP A 84 -7.63 -17.96 13.54
C ASP A 84 -7.85 -19.00 12.42
N LYS A 85 -8.04 -18.56 11.17
CA LYS A 85 -8.13 -19.46 10.00
C LYS A 85 -6.84 -20.24 9.79
N PHE A 86 -5.70 -19.56 9.81
CA PHE A 86 -4.38 -20.18 9.68
C PHE A 86 -4.13 -21.21 10.79
N ASN A 87 -4.44 -20.86 12.03
CA ASN A 87 -4.25 -21.72 13.19
C ASN A 87 -5.10 -22.99 13.11
N ASN A 88 -6.35 -22.88 12.64
CA ASN A 88 -7.22 -24.04 12.45
C ASN A 88 -6.72 -24.95 11.33
N GLN A 89 -6.19 -24.38 10.24
CA GLN A 89 -5.70 -25.14 9.09
C GLN A 89 -4.40 -25.90 9.39
N PHE A 90 -3.46 -25.27 10.11
CA PHE A 90 -2.13 -25.82 10.38
C PHE A 90 -1.91 -26.15 11.86
N LEU A 91 -2.98 -26.56 12.55
CA LEU A 91 -2.95 -26.84 13.99
C LEU A 91 -1.87 -27.87 14.35
N SER A 92 -1.76 -28.94 13.55
CA SER A 92 -0.84 -30.05 13.81
C SER A 92 0.63 -29.64 13.75
N GLU A 93 0.95 -28.71 12.85
CA GLU A 93 2.27 -28.12 12.68
C GLU A 93 2.57 -27.14 13.81
N LEU A 94 1.59 -26.30 14.17
CA LEU A 94 1.75 -25.26 15.17
C LEU A 94 1.95 -25.78 16.59
N VAL A 95 1.31 -26.90 16.95
CA VAL A 95 1.47 -27.53 18.28
C VAL A 95 2.94 -27.79 18.61
N LYS A 96 3.75 -28.17 17.61
CA LYS A 96 5.20 -28.41 17.79
C LYS A 96 5.95 -27.15 18.20
N PHE A 97 5.50 -25.98 17.75
CA PHE A 97 6.14 -24.70 18.07
C PHE A 97 5.62 -24.13 19.39
N THR A 98 4.31 -24.21 19.63
CA THR A 98 3.71 -23.71 20.87
C THR A 98 4.16 -24.49 22.09
N GLN A 99 4.34 -25.81 21.98
CA GLN A 99 4.97 -26.64 23.02
C GLN A 99 6.42 -26.23 23.32
N ASN A 100 7.12 -25.68 22.33
CA ASN A 100 8.49 -25.17 22.45
C ASN A 100 8.53 -23.67 22.83
N GLY A 101 7.42 -23.14 23.36
CA GLY A 101 7.31 -21.78 23.89
C GLY A 101 7.16 -20.70 22.83
N TYR A 102 6.92 -21.05 21.55
CA TYR A 102 6.65 -20.04 20.53
C TYR A 102 5.19 -19.57 20.58
N SER A 103 4.96 -18.27 20.43
CA SER A 103 3.62 -17.69 20.35
C SER A 103 3.47 -16.70 19.21
N TYR A 104 2.22 -16.41 18.82
CA TYR A 104 1.97 -15.25 17.98
C TYR A 104 2.17 -13.97 18.81
N VAL A 105 2.66 -12.91 18.18
CA VAL A 105 2.87 -11.60 18.82
C VAL A 105 1.55 -10.93 19.19
N GLN A 106 1.51 -10.29 20.35
CA GLN A 106 0.35 -9.51 20.80
C GLN A 106 0.83 -8.20 21.43
N ASP A 107 1.21 -7.25 20.58
CA ASP A 107 1.54 -5.89 21.02
C ASP A 107 0.27 -5.09 21.30
N GLU A 108 0.44 -3.97 22.00
CA GLU A 108 -0.63 -2.99 22.18
C GLU A 108 -1.18 -2.51 20.83
N GLU A 109 -2.50 -2.42 20.75
CA GLU A 109 -3.17 -1.98 19.55
C GLU A 109 -2.85 -0.51 19.28
N ILE A 110 -2.31 -0.23 18.09
CA ILE A 110 -2.14 1.13 17.63
C ILE A 110 -3.53 1.73 17.36
N PRO A 111 -3.83 2.95 17.86
CA PRO A 111 -5.17 3.51 17.83
C PRO A 111 -5.84 3.45 16.44
N GLY A 112 -6.92 2.68 16.34
CA GLY A 112 -7.76 2.63 15.15
C GLY A 112 -7.26 1.73 14.02
N GLU A 113 -6.13 1.02 14.17
CA GLU A 113 -5.66 0.08 13.14
C GLU A 113 -6.67 -1.02 12.81
N LYS A 114 -7.39 -1.57 13.80
CA LYS A 114 -8.46 -2.54 13.51
C LYS A 114 -9.59 -1.96 12.67
N ASN A 115 -9.92 -0.68 12.86
CA ASN A 115 -10.94 0.00 12.06
C ASN A 115 -10.45 0.24 10.63
N ILE A 116 -9.18 0.65 10.47
CA ILE A 116 -8.54 0.84 9.16
C ILE A 116 -8.48 -0.51 8.44
N LEU A 117 -7.99 -1.56 9.11
CA LEU A 117 -7.96 -2.93 8.61
C LEU A 117 -9.36 -3.35 8.13
N ALA A 118 -10.40 -3.19 8.93
CA ALA A 118 -11.76 -3.58 8.55
C ALA A 118 -12.31 -2.76 7.37
N SER A 119 -12.21 -1.43 7.42
CA SER A 119 -12.74 -0.52 6.39
C SER A 119 -12.05 -0.74 5.05
N PHE A 120 -10.71 -0.62 5.02
CA PHE A 120 -9.95 -0.67 3.77
C PHE A 120 -9.85 -2.09 3.21
N SER A 121 -9.92 -3.13 4.04
CA SER A 121 -10.08 -4.50 3.52
C SER A 121 -11.37 -4.65 2.73
N ASN A 122 -12.51 -4.18 3.26
CA ASN A 122 -13.78 -4.25 2.54
C ASN A 122 -13.76 -3.39 1.28
N GLU A 123 -13.20 -2.17 1.37
CA GLU A 123 -13.14 -1.24 0.26
C GLU A 123 -12.31 -1.77 -0.92
N TRP A 124 -11.08 -2.19 -0.67
CA TRP A 124 -10.15 -2.58 -1.72
C TRP A 124 -10.36 -4.01 -2.21
N THR A 125 -10.93 -4.90 -1.38
CA THR A 125 -11.33 -6.24 -1.82
C THR A 125 -12.53 -6.16 -2.75
N ASP A 126 -13.55 -5.35 -2.41
CA ASP A 126 -14.73 -5.17 -3.26
C ASP A 126 -14.41 -4.36 -4.52
N TYR A 127 -13.49 -3.39 -4.43
CA TYR A 127 -13.02 -2.66 -5.60
C TYR A 127 -12.22 -3.57 -6.53
N GLY A 128 -11.20 -4.27 -6.02
CA GLY A 128 -10.33 -5.12 -6.83
C GLY A 128 -9.56 -4.36 -7.92
N TYR A 129 -8.75 -5.09 -8.70
CA TYR A 129 -8.03 -4.53 -9.84
C TYR A 129 -8.83 -4.73 -11.14
N SER A 130 -8.77 -3.74 -12.03
CA SER A 130 -9.30 -3.85 -13.39
C SER A 130 -8.27 -3.26 -14.36
N GLU A 131 -8.05 -3.96 -15.47
CA GLU A 131 -7.16 -3.49 -16.54
C GLU A 131 -7.72 -2.28 -17.29
N GLU A 132 -9.03 -2.06 -17.22
CA GLU A 132 -9.69 -0.92 -17.87
C GLU A 132 -9.71 0.31 -16.98
N VAL A 133 -10.10 0.13 -15.71
CA VAL A 133 -10.37 1.24 -14.79
C VAL A 133 -9.69 1.04 -13.46
N TYR A 134 -8.84 2.01 -13.09
CA TYR A 134 -8.17 2.05 -11.79
C TYR A 134 -8.32 3.44 -11.15
N TRP A 135 -8.86 3.44 -9.93
CA TRP A 135 -9.13 4.62 -9.11
C TRP A 135 -9.88 5.75 -9.86
N GLY A 136 -10.94 5.37 -10.57
CA GLY A 136 -11.82 6.29 -11.29
C GLY A 136 -11.27 6.81 -12.64
N GLN A 137 -10.13 6.29 -13.08
CA GLN A 137 -9.47 6.66 -14.34
C GLN A 137 -9.25 5.42 -15.20
N SER A 138 -9.00 5.60 -16.49
CA SER A 138 -8.46 4.50 -17.28
C SER A 138 -7.10 4.08 -16.71
N THR A 139 -6.86 2.77 -16.63
CA THR A 139 -5.62 2.24 -16.02
C THR A 139 -4.36 2.77 -16.70
N ASN A 140 -4.40 2.95 -18.02
CA ASN A 140 -3.28 3.52 -18.78
C ASN A 140 -2.99 4.98 -18.36
N VAL A 141 -4.02 5.82 -18.24
CA VAL A 141 -3.83 7.22 -17.84
C VAL A 141 -3.38 7.31 -16.39
N TYR A 142 -3.90 6.47 -15.50
CA TYR A 142 -3.42 6.40 -14.13
C TYR A 142 -1.92 6.03 -14.08
N ASN A 143 -1.52 4.98 -14.80
CA ASN A 143 -0.15 4.49 -14.85
C ASN A 143 0.83 5.53 -15.42
N GLU A 144 0.47 6.17 -16.53
CA GLU A 144 1.30 7.22 -17.13
C GLU A 144 1.32 8.50 -16.28
N SER A 145 0.25 8.80 -15.52
CA SER A 145 0.21 9.90 -14.54
C SER A 145 1.13 9.61 -13.36
N LEU A 146 1.08 8.39 -12.82
CA LEU A 146 1.98 7.92 -11.78
C LEU A 146 3.43 8.00 -12.27
N PHE A 147 3.72 7.47 -13.47
CA PHE A 147 5.06 7.51 -14.06
C PHE A 147 5.55 8.94 -14.24
N SER A 148 4.72 9.82 -14.81
CA SER A 148 5.04 11.24 -14.98
C SER A 148 5.31 11.94 -13.65
N THR A 149 4.61 11.54 -12.59
CA THR A 149 4.76 12.06 -11.24
C THR A 149 6.09 11.64 -10.62
N ILE A 150 6.45 10.36 -10.69
CA ILE A 150 7.62 9.81 -9.97
C ILE A 150 8.90 9.69 -10.81
N ASN A 151 8.84 9.72 -12.13
CA ASN A 151 10.03 9.59 -13.00
C ASN A 151 10.66 10.95 -13.33
N HIS A 152 11.02 11.73 -12.30
CA HIS A 152 11.79 12.95 -12.52
C HIS A 152 13.22 12.61 -13.00
N GLU A 153 13.80 13.37 -13.93
CA GLU A 153 15.21 13.23 -14.37
C GLU A 153 15.63 11.85 -14.94
N ASN A 154 14.70 11.01 -15.42
CA ASN A 154 15.01 9.65 -15.89
C ASN A 154 15.76 8.80 -14.85
N GLN A 155 15.27 8.82 -13.60
CA GLN A 155 15.92 8.05 -12.54
C GLN A 155 15.98 6.56 -12.88
N ASN A 156 17.19 6.01 -12.77
CA ASN A 156 17.43 4.62 -13.05
C ASN A 156 17.02 3.75 -11.84
N LEU A 157 15.73 3.39 -11.78
CA LEU A 157 15.20 2.40 -10.84
C LEU A 157 15.41 0.96 -11.31
N LYS A 158 16.02 0.76 -12.49
CA LYS A 158 16.32 -0.56 -13.02
C LYS A 158 17.14 -1.32 -11.99
N HIS A 159 16.66 -2.51 -11.64
CA HIS A 159 17.34 -3.44 -10.75
C HIS A 159 17.48 -2.96 -9.29
N LYS A 160 16.81 -1.87 -8.94
CA LYS A 160 16.76 -1.33 -7.58
C LYS A 160 15.70 -2.02 -6.73
N LEU A 161 15.79 -1.81 -5.43
CA LEU A 161 14.78 -2.25 -4.48
C LEU A 161 13.84 -1.09 -4.14
N VAL A 162 12.56 -1.26 -4.46
CA VAL A 162 11.51 -0.24 -4.29
C VAL A 162 10.49 -0.72 -3.27
N LEU A 163 9.99 0.18 -2.43
CA LEU A 163 8.89 -0.06 -1.50
C LEU A 163 7.67 0.76 -1.89
N GLU A 164 6.51 0.11 -2.03
CA GLU A 164 5.21 0.78 -2.03
C GLU A 164 4.47 0.50 -0.72
N VAL A 165 4.06 1.57 -0.01
CA VAL A 165 3.29 1.48 1.23
C VAL A 165 1.84 1.87 0.96
N GLY A 166 0.94 0.92 1.23
CA GLY A 166 -0.49 0.93 0.90
C GLY A 166 -0.74 0.49 -0.53
N ILE A 167 -0.37 -0.75 -0.84
CA ILE A 167 -0.42 -1.30 -2.20
C ILE A 167 -1.86 -1.49 -2.74
N GLY A 168 -2.86 -1.51 -1.87
CA GLY A 168 -4.25 -1.76 -2.24
C GLY A 168 -4.38 -3.05 -3.05
N SER A 169 -5.00 -2.97 -4.23
CA SER A 169 -5.18 -4.12 -5.12
C SER A 169 -3.93 -4.48 -5.95
N GLY A 170 -2.81 -3.78 -5.81
CA GLY A 170 -1.51 -4.11 -6.43
C GLY A 170 -1.23 -3.49 -7.80
N GLY A 171 -2.15 -2.73 -8.39
CA GLY A 171 -2.05 -2.24 -9.77
C GLY A 171 -0.82 -1.36 -10.01
N SER A 172 -0.66 -0.33 -9.17
CA SER A 172 0.47 0.61 -9.22
C SER A 172 1.82 -0.09 -9.05
N ALA A 173 1.93 -0.96 -8.04
CA ALA A 173 3.09 -1.78 -7.77
C ALA A 173 3.50 -2.64 -8.96
N ASN A 174 2.55 -3.36 -9.54
CA ASN A 174 2.82 -4.21 -10.69
C ASN A 174 3.26 -3.37 -11.90
N PHE A 175 2.63 -2.22 -12.13
CA PHE A 175 3.06 -1.30 -13.19
C PHE A 175 4.48 -0.79 -12.94
N MET A 176 4.80 -0.30 -11.74
CA MET A 176 6.13 0.21 -11.40
C MET A 176 7.21 -0.85 -11.54
N SER A 177 6.98 -2.05 -11.01
CA SER A 177 7.93 -3.17 -11.10
C SER A 177 8.28 -3.49 -12.57
N ASN A 178 7.28 -3.59 -13.46
CA ASN A 178 7.51 -3.86 -14.88
C ASN A 178 8.10 -2.66 -15.64
N LYS A 179 7.56 -1.45 -15.44
CA LYS A 179 7.98 -0.23 -16.16
C LYS A 179 9.42 0.15 -15.84
N PHE A 180 9.83 0.04 -14.57
CA PHE A 180 11.20 0.33 -14.15
C PHE A 180 12.11 -0.89 -14.18
N ASN A 181 11.56 -2.09 -14.34
CA ASN A 181 12.30 -3.34 -14.27
C ASN A 181 13.06 -3.46 -12.92
N CYS A 182 12.32 -3.36 -11.82
CA CYS A 182 12.84 -3.30 -10.45
C CYS A 182 12.19 -4.37 -9.55
N ASN A 183 12.87 -4.70 -8.46
CA ASN A 183 12.28 -5.52 -7.40
C ASN A 183 11.44 -4.61 -6.51
N LEU A 184 10.13 -4.84 -6.48
CA LEU A 184 9.20 -4.03 -5.71
C LEU A 184 8.61 -4.85 -4.58
N ILE A 185 8.74 -4.34 -3.37
CA ILE A 185 8.04 -4.84 -2.19
C ILE A 185 6.83 -3.94 -1.94
N GLY A 186 5.63 -4.50 -1.99
CA GLY A 186 4.40 -3.82 -1.66
C GLY A 186 3.90 -4.23 -0.28
N VAL A 187 3.49 -3.25 0.52
CA VAL A 187 2.92 -3.46 1.86
C VAL A 187 1.51 -2.91 1.93
N ASP A 188 0.62 -3.63 2.60
CA ASP A 188 -0.64 -3.07 3.07
C ASP A 188 -0.99 -3.59 4.47
N LEU A 189 -1.80 -2.82 5.20
CA LEU A 189 -2.43 -3.29 6.43
C LEU A 189 -3.59 -4.24 6.09
N GLY A 190 -4.35 -3.92 5.05
CA GLY A 190 -5.58 -4.59 4.61
C GLY A 190 -5.37 -6.00 4.06
N TYR A 191 -6.48 -6.75 3.95
CA TYR A 191 -6.53 -8.03 3.24
C TYR A 191 -6.52 -7.88 1.71
N SER A 192 -6.44 -6.65 1.20
CA SER A 192 -6.23 -6.35 -0.23
C SER A 192 -4.94 -6.95 -0.78
N VAL A 193 -3.95 -7.22 0.07
CA VAL A 193 -2.73 -7.97 -0.26
C VAL A 193 -3.02 -9.34 -0.88
N ASP A 194 -4.12 -9.99 -0.51
CA ASP A 194 -4.52 -11.29 -1.07
C ASP A 194 -5.00 -11.14 -2.51
N VAL A 195 -5.74 -10.07 -2.78
CA VAL A 195 -6.19 -9.70 -4.13
C VAL A 195 -4.99 -9.35 -4.99
N ALA A 196 -4.08 -8.51 -4.49
CA ALA A 196 -2.84 -8.15 -5.18
C ALA A 196 -1.99 -9.38 -5.50
N ASN A 197 -1.77 -10.27 -4.52
CA ASN A 197 -0.94 -11.46 -4.71
C ASN A 197 -1.56 -12.44 -5.71
N LYS A 198 -2.89 -12.61 -5.69
CA LYS A 198 -3.58 -13.43 -6.68
C LYS A 198 -3.49 -12.84 -8.09
N ASN A 199 -3.73 -11.54 -8.24
CA ASN A 199 -3.78 -10.89 -9.56
C ASN A 199 -2.40 -10.85 -10.23
N PHE A 200 -1.34 -10.67 -9.43
CA PHE A 200 0.02 -10.44 -9.95
C PHE A 200 0.99 -11.58 -9.61
N ALA A 201 0.50 -12.78 -9.30
CA ALA A 201 1.33 -13.96 -9.01
C ALA A 201 2.35 -14.31 -10.12
N LYS A 202 2.09 -13.88 -11.36
CA LYS A 202 2.95 -14.07 -12.52
C LYS A 202 4.15 -13.12 -12.59
N ASN A 203 4.15 -12.03 -11.79
CA ASN A 203 5.27 -11.12 -11.69
C ASN A 203 6.20 -11.56 -10.55
N PRO A 204 7.36 -12.18 -10.83
CA PRO A 204 8.26 -12.67 -9.79
C PRO A 204 9.01 -11.54 -9.06
N PHE A 205 8.98 -10.31 -9.59
CA PHE A 205 9.66 -9.14 -9.04
C PHE A 205 8.74 -8.25 -8.20
N LEU A 206 7.47 -8.62 -8.09
CA LEU A 206 6.53 -8.02 -7.16
C LEU A 206 6.36 -8.94 -5.94
N HIS A 207 6.83 -8.47 -4.79
CA HIS A 207 6.71 -9.15 -3.51
C HIS A 207 5.70 -8.44 -2.63
N ILE A 208 4.81 -9.18 -1.98
CA ILE A 208 3.72 -8.59 -1.19
C ILE A 208 3.86 -9.03 0.26
N VAL A 209 3.67 -8.07 1.18
CA VAL A 209 3.73 -8.27 2.63
C VAL A 209 2.51 -7.62 3.28
N GLN A 210 1.89 -8.30 4.25
CA GLN A 210 0.92 -7.64 5.12
C GLN A 210 1.63 -7.10 6.36
N ALA A 211 1.60 -5.79 6.57
CA ALA A 211 2.18 -5.15 7.74
C ALA A 211 1.55 -3.78 8.04
N SER A 212 1.69 -3.33 9.29
CA SER A 212 1.38 -1.97 9.70
C SER A 212 2.47 -0.99 9.24
N VAL A 213 2.07 0.20 8.80
CA VAL A 213 3.02 1.30 8.52
C VAL A 213 3.81 1.75 9.76
N PHE A 214 3.26 1.54 10.95
CA PHE A 214 3.93 1.89 12.20
C PHE A 214 4.94 0.84 12.64
N ASN A 215 4.75 -0.42 12.21
CA ASN A 215 5.59 -1.56 12.55
C ASN A 215 6.09 -2.27 11.29
N LEU A 216 6.65 -1.51 10.34
CA LEU A 216 7.15 -2.08 9.08
C LEU A 216 8.28 -3.09 9.31
N PRO A 217 8.26 -4.25 8.63
CA PRO A 217 9.21 -5.34 8.84
C PRO A 217 10.50 -5.13 8.02
N PHE A 218 11.05 -3.92 8.01
CA PHE A 218 12.26 -3.61 7.25
C PHE A 218 13.30 -2.94 8.15
N ALA A 219 14.57 -3.17 7.84
CA ALA A 219 15.65 -2.40 8.44
C ALA A 219 15.62 -0.97 7.89
N ASN A 220 16.19 -0.03 8.65
CA ASN A 220 16.46 1.31 8.11
C ASN A 220 17.40 1.18 6.90
N GLU A 221 17.34 2.14 5.98
CA GLU A 221 18.28 2.19 4.84
C GLU A 221 18.27 0.95 3.94
N THR A 222 17.08 0.40 3.70
CA THR A 222 16.89 -0.79 2.88
C THR A 222 16.57 -0.47 1.42
N PHE A 223 15.87 0.64 1.15
CA PHE A 223 15.26 0.89 -0.16
C PHE A 223 15.94 2.01 -0.93
N ASP A 224 16.01 1.87 -2.25
CA ASP A 224 16.46 2.93 -3.14
C ASP A 224 15.33 3.96 -3.38
N PHE A 225 14.08 3.50 -3.35
CA PHE A 225 12.90 4.36 -3.43
C PHE A 225 11.77 3.85 -2.53
N VAL A 226 11.19 4.74 -1.75
CA VAL A 226 9.97 4.50 -0.97
C VAL A 226 8.85 5.39 -1.51
N TYR A 227 7.72 4.77 -1.83
CA TYR A 227 6.56 5.41 -2.42
C TYR A 227 5.33 5.16 -1.55
N SER A 228 4.60 6.22 -1.19
CA SER A 228 3.30 6.11 -0.55
C SER A 228 2.33 7.13 -1.11
N HIS A 229 1.23 6.66 -1.70
CA HIS A 229 0.29 7.52 -2.39
C HIS A 229 -1.14 7.28 -1.93
N GLY A 230 -1.67 8.23 -1.14
CA GLY A 230 -3.05 8.20 -0.69
C GLY A 230 -3.28 7.31 0.54
N VAL A 231 -2.27 7.18 1.42
CA VAL A 231 -2.27 6.12 2.45
C VAL A 231 -2.15 6.68 3.86
N ILE A 232 -1.01 7.31 4.18
CA ILE A 232 -0.67 7.66 5.58
C ILE A 232 -1.60 8.69 6.24
N HIS A 233 -2.39 9.42 5.45
CA HIS A 233 -3.38 10.37 5.93
C HIS A 233 -4.66 9.71 6.49
N HIS A 234 -4.84 8.42 6.25
CA HIS A 234 -5.90 7.59 6.86
C HIS A 234 -5.50 6.93 8.19
N THR A 235 -4.28 7.20 8.66
CA THR A 235 -3.79 6.67 9.95
C THR A 235 -4.14 7.62 11.11
N PHE A 236 -4.02 7.16 12.35
CA PHE A 236 -4.33 8.01 13.51
C PHE A 236 -3.39 9.21 13.65
N ASN A 237 -2.16 9.10 13.13
CA ASN A 237 -1.17 10.17 13.14
C ASN A 237 -0.28 10.07 11.90
N THR A 238 -0.53 10.96 10.94
CA THR A 238 0.15 10.99 9.64
C THR A 238 1.63 11.30 9.75
N GLN A 239 2.03 12.22 10.63
CA GLN A 239 3.46 12.53 10.84
C GLN A 239 4.21 11.35 11.46
N LYS A 240 3.60 10.61 12.39
CA LYS A 240 4.22 9.40 12.96
C LYS A 240 4.39 8.31 11.90
N ALA A 241 3.41 8.13 11.02
CA ALA A 241 3.54 7.21 9.88
C ALA A 241 4.63 7.67 8.90
N PHE A 242 4.67 8.97 8.57
CA PHE A 242 5.74 9.58 7.78
C PHE A 242 7.13 9.30 8.38
N ASN A 243 7.31 9.54 9.69
CA ASN A 243 8.57 9.30 10.40
C ASN A 243 9.02 7.83 10.36
N ALA A 244 8.09 6.88 10.27
CA ALA A 244 8.42 5.47 10.07
C ALA A 244 8.96 5.21 8.65
N LEU A 245 8.33 5.81 7.63
CA LEU A 245 8.75 5.70 6.23
C LEU A 245 10.08 6.39 5.96
N ALA A 246 10.32 7.55 6.56
CA ALA A 246 11.52 8.37 6.36
C ALA A 246 12.84 7.70 6.78
N LYS A 247 12.79 6.59 7.52
CA LYS A 247 13.98 5.84 7.93
C LYS A 247 14.42 4.82 6.88
N LEU A 248 13.52 4.45 5.97
CA LEU A 248 13.66 3.29 5.10
C LEU A 248 14.49 3.52 3.83
N PRO A 249 14.52 4.71 3.20
CA PRO A 249 15.44 4.95 2.11
C PRO A 249 16.89 4.83 2.57
N LYS A 250 17.76 4.33 1.70
CA LYS A 250 19.23 4.40 1.81
C LYS A 250 19.70 5.87 1.74
N SER A 251 20.93 6.14 2.15
CA SER A 251 21.62 7.36 1.72
C SER A 251 21.64 7.43 0.17
N GLY A 252 21.30 8.59 -0.39
CA GLY A 252 21.05 8.78 -1.83
C GLY A 252 19.72 8.22 -2.35
N GLY A 253 19.00 7.45 -1.53
CA GLY A 253 17.66 6.98 -1.83
C GLY A 253 16.61 8.09 -1.65
N ARG A 254 15.41 7.86 -2.18
CA ARG A 254 14.34 8.86 -2.15
C ARG A 254 13.06 8.37 -1.50
N LEU A 255 12.28 9.33 -0.99
CA LEU A 255 10.94 9.12 -0.45
C LEU A 255 9.96 10.03 -1.19
N TYR A 256 8.86 9.46 -1.66
CA TYR A 256 7.72 10.19 -2.22
C TYR A 256 6.48 9.94 -1.36
N ILE A 257 5.81 11.03 -0.98
CA ILE A 257 4.58 11.03 -0.19
C ILE A 257 3.51 11.81 -0.92
N TRP A 258 2.33 11.22 -1.01
CA TRP A 258 1.12 11.92 -1.47
C TRP A 258 -0.02 11.74 -0.49
N VAL A 259 -0.60 12.86 -0.05
CA VAL A 259 -1.69 12.94 0.95
C VAL A 259 -2.73 13.98 0.55
N TYR A 260 -3.94 13.86 1.12
CA TYR A 260 -5.00 14.83 0.86
C TYR A 260 -4.61 16.25 1.29
N SER A 261 -4.88 17.22 0.42
CA SER A 261 -4.52 18.63 0.63
C SER A 261 -5.64 19.44 1.27
N VAL A 262 -5.26 20.36 2.16
CA VAL A 262 -6.16 21.40 2.70
C VAL A 262 -6.63 22.36 1.60
N LEU A 263 -5.77 22.69 0.63
CA LEU A 263 -6.09 23.63 -0.44
C LEU A 263 -7.20 23.10 -1.36
N ASN A 264 -7.19 21.80 -1.61
CA ASN A 264 -8.20 21.15 -2.44
C ASN A 264 -9.61 21.23 -1.82
N GLU A 265 -9.73 21.20 -0.49
CA GLU A 265 -11.03 21.35 0.19
C GLU A 265 -11.65 22.73 0.01
N GLN A 266 -10.81 23.78 0.05
CA GLN A 266 -11.26 25.16 0.18
C GLN A 266 -11.47 25.86 -1.16
N ARG A 267 -11.21 25.16 -2.28
CA ARG A 267 -11.20 25.71 -3.64
C ARG A 267 -12.52 26.35 -4.06
N THR A 268 -13.66 25.69 -3.77
CA THR A 268 -14.98 26.18 -4.18
C THR A 268 -15.97 26.10 -3.02
N LEU A 269 -16.99 26.98 -3.02
CA LEU A 269 -18.05 26.93 -2.01
C LEU A 269 -18.73 25.56 -1.98
N LYS A 270 -19.01 24.98 -3.16
CA LYS A 270 -19.54 23.61 -3.29
C LYS A 270 -18.65 22.59 -2.56
N ARG A 271 -17.32 22.66 -2.76
CA ARG A 271 -16.40 21.70 -2.13
C ARG A 271 -16.37 21.90 -0.61
N ARG A 272 -16.37 23.15 -0.13
CA ARG A 272 -16.44 23.45 1.32
C ARG A 272 -17.68 22.84 1.96
N ILE A 273 -18.85 22.97 1.32
CA ILE A 273 -20.10 22.37 1.81
C ILE A 273 -19.99 20.84 1.84
N ILE A 274 -19.48 20.22 0.77
CA ILE A 274 -19.31 18.75 0.74
C ILE A 274 -18.37 18.27 1.85
N MET A 275 -17.26 18.98 2.10
CA MET A 275 -16.31 18.62 3.16
C MET A 275 -16.91 18.86 4.55
N LEU A 276 -17.74 19.89 4.75
CA LEU A 276 -18.49 20.06 6.00
C LEU A 276 -19.43 18.88 6.24
N MET A 277 -20.20 18.46 5.23
CA MET A 277 -21.09 17.31 5.33
C MET A 277 -20.33 16.01 5.62
N GLU A 278 -19.16 15.81 4.99
CA GLU A 278 -18.28 14.68 5.30
C GLU A 278 -17.86 14.66 6.77
N ARG A 279 -17.39 15.79 7.29
CA ARG A 279 -16.96 15.90 8.70
C ARG A 279 -18.09 15.62 9.70
N LEU A 280 -19.33 15.92 9.34
CA LEU A 280 -20.50 15.65 10.17
C LEU A 280 -20.97 14.19 10.09
N ILE A 281 -21.00 13.60 8.90
CA ILE A 281 -21.57 12.26 8.65
C ILE A 281 -20.56 11.14 8.96
N ARG A 282 -19.29 11.35 8.60
CA ARG A 282 -18.25 10.32 8.66
C ARG A 282 -18.04 9.72 10.05
N PRO A 283 -18.01 10.48 11.17
CA PRO A 283 -17.84 9.88 12.49
C PRO A 283 -18.88 8.79 12.77
N TRP A 284 -20.15 9.04 12.43
CA TRP A 284 -21.23 8.07 12.58
C TRP A 284 -21.07 6.87 11.64
N CYS A 285 -20.82 7.13 10.35
CA CYS A 285 -20.68 6.07 9.35
C CYS A 285 -19.49 5.14 9.65
N SER A 286 -18.35 5.70 10.06
CA SER A 286 -17.13 4.96 10.38
C SER A 286 -17.25 4.02 11.58
N MET A 287 -18.25 4.24 12.46
CA MET A 287 -18.53 3.38 13.61
C MET A 287 -19.49 2.24 13.30
N LEU A 288 -20.18 2.26 12.15
CA LEU A 288 -21.12 1.23 11.77
C LEU A 288 -20.41 -0.06 11.32
N PRO A 289 -21.00 -1.25 11.56
CA PRO A 289 -20.59 -2.49 10.90
C PRO A 289 -20.61 -2.35 9.37
N GLY A 290 -19.71 -3.05 8.66
CA GLY A 290 -19.52 -2.87 7.21
C GLY A 290 -20.77 -3.10 6.34
N TRP A 291 -21.69 -3.99 6.76
CA TRP A 291 -22.96 -4.19 6.04
C TRP A 291 -23.89 -2.97 6.18
N LEU A 292 -23.94 -2.34 7.36
CA LEU A 292 -24.71 -1.11 7.58
C LEU A 292 -24.09 0.09 6.86
N GLN A 293 -22.76 0.19 6.82
CA GLN A 293 -22.08 1.18 5.98
C GLN A 293 -22.53 1.06 4.53
N THR A 294 -22.61 -0.16 3.99
CA THR A 294 -23.07 -0.40 2.62
C THR A 294 -24.51 0.08 2.43
N VAL A 295 -25.44 -0.27 3.35
CA VAL A 295 -26.84 0.19 3.29
C VAL A 295 -26.94 1.72 3.26
N VAL A 296 -26.16 2.42 4.08
CA VAL A 296 -26.15 3.89 4.14
C VAL A 296 -25.56 4.53 2.87
N LEU A 297 -24.57 3.90 2.25
CA LEU A 297 -23.86 4.47 1.10
C LEU A 297 -24.50 4.15 -0.26
N VAL A 298 -25.27 3.06 -0.36
CA VAL A 298 -25.98 2.65 -1.59
C VAL A 298 -26.84 3.79 -2.18
N PRO A 299 -27.66 4.55 -1.40
CA PRO A 299 -28.41 5.69 -1.93
C PRO A 299 -27.54 6.85 -2.44
N ILE A 300 -26.30 6.94 -1.98
CA ILE A 300 -25.36 8.00 -2.36
C ILE A 300 -24.67 7.69 -3.70
N ALA A 301 -24.49 6.41 -4.04
CA ALA A 301 -23.80 5.99 -5.26
C ALA A 301 -24.41 6.56 -6.56
N PRO A 302 -25.74 6.57 -6.78
CA PRO A 302 -26.34 7.21 -7.96
C PRO A 302 -25.98 8.69 -8.11
N LEU A 303 -25.83 9.43 -7.00
CA LEU A 303 -25.42 10.84 -7.04
C LEU A 303 -23.96 11.00 -7.50
N TYR A 304 -23.08 10.09 -7.09
CA TYR A 304 -21.69 10.06 -7.59
C TYR A 304 -21.65 9.72 -9.07
N ILE A 305 -22.40 8.70 -9.50
CA ILE A 305 -22.49 8.31 -10.91
C ILE A 305 -22.99 9.49 -11.74
N PHE A 306 -24.09 10.12 -11.33
CA PHE A 306 -24.66 11.27 -12.02
C PHE A 306 -23.66 12.42 -12.06
N HIS A 307 -23.14 12.86 -10.90
CA HIS A 307 -22.23 13.99 -10.85
C HIS A 307 -20.97 13.77 -11.70
N GLN A 308 -20.33 12.61 -11.57
CA GLN A 308 -19.09 12.34 -12.27
C GLN A 308 -19.33 12.20 -13.78
N ASN A 309 -20.38 11.49 -14.19
CA ASN A 309 -20.62 11.22 -15.61
C ASN A 309 -21.24 12.40 -16.38
N THR A 310 -21.77 13.41 -15.69
CA THR A 310 -22.39 14.58 -16.35
C THR A 310 -21.52 15.84 -16.27
N ILE A 311 -20.87 16.08 -15.13
CA ILE A 311 -20.18 17.34 -14.87
C ILE A 311 -18.67 17.19 -15.04
N ASN A 312 -18.13 15.99 -14.78
CA ASN A 312 -16.69 15.78 -14.73
C ASN A 312 -16.15 14.90 -15.85
N ILE A 313 -16.95 14.23 -16.70
CA ILE A 313 -16.38 13.52 -17.87
C ILE A 313 -15.76 14.55 -18.81
N ASP A 314 -14.46 14.77 -18.63
CA ASP A 314 -13.59 15.42 -19.59
C ASP A 314 -12.83 14.31 -20.32
N SER A 315 -13.21 14.08 -21.58
CA SER A 315 -12.61 13.08 -22.45
C SER A 315 -11.11 13.30 -22.66
N LYS A 316 -10.58 14.50 -22.38
CA LYS A 316 -9.15 14.82 -22.49
C LYS A 316 -8.30 14.27 -21.35
N THR A 317 -8.90 13.98 -20.18
CA THR A 317 -8.18 13.62 -18.95
C THR A 317 -8.20 12.13 -18.64
N GLY A 318 -8.72 11.29 -19.55
CA GLY A 318 -8.72 9.83 -19.38
C GLY A 318 -9.55 9.31 -18.20
N MET A 319 -10.45 10.15 -17.65
CA MET A 319 -11.34 9.74 -16.58
C MET A 319 -12.34 8.69 -17.07
N ALA A 320 -12.48 7.62 -16.30
CA ALA A 320 -13.38 6.54 -16.63
C ALA A 320 -14.81 6.93 -16.29
N LYS A 321 -15.76 6.37 -17.06
CA LYS A 321 -17.18 6.47 -16.71
C LYS A 321 -17.39 5.77 -15.37
N TYR A 322 -17.87 6.50 -14.37
CA TYR A 322 -18.20 5.93 -13.07
C TYR A 322 -19.36 4.94 -13.22
N ARG A 323 -19.11 3.69 -12.88
CA ARG A 323 -20.16 2.69 -12.67
C ARG A 323 -20.41 2.54 -11.18
N TRP A 324 -21.29 1.60 -10.83
CA TRP A 324 -21.63 1.30 -9.45
C TRP A 324 -20.40 1.03 -8.57
N ARG A 325 -19.46 0.25 -9.09
CA ARG A 325 -18.21 -0.10 -8.44
C ARG A 325 -17.37 1.13 -8.05
N GLU A 326 -17.11 2.02 -9.00
CA GLU A 326 -16.30 3.23 -8.78
C GLU A 326 -17.00 4.21 -7.84
N ALA A 327 -18.33 4.34 -7.97
CA ALA A 327 -19.12 5.20 -7.09
C ALA A 327 -19.14 4.69 -5.65
N MET A 328 -19.32 3.39 -5.45
CA MET A 328 -19.28 2.78 -4.11
C MET A 328 -17.90 2.88 -3.48
N HIS A 329 -16.83 2.65 -4.25
CA HIS A 329 -15.46 2.83 -3.77
C HIS A 329 -15.20 4.28 -3.35
N ALA A 330 -15.55 5.26 -4.19
CA ALA A 330 -15.40 6.68 -3.85
C ALA A 330 -16.26 7.14 -2.66
N ALA A 331 -17.44 6.54 -2.46
CA ALA A 331 -18.28 6.79 -1.31
C ALA A 331 -17.68 6.20 -0.03
N ARG A 332 -17.15 4.98 -0.10
CA ARG A 332 -16.48 4.32 1.03
C ARG A 332 -15.25 5.10 1.47
N ASP A 333 -14.32 5.38 0.55
CA ASP A 333 -13.11 6.18 0.81
C ASP A 333 -13.41 7.52 1.52
N ARG A 334 -14.57 8.13 1.23
CA ARG A 334 -14.99 9.39 1.86
C ARG A 334 -15.57 9.22 3.26
N PHE A 335 -16.39 8.20 3.48
CA PHE A 335 -17.29 8.15 4.65
C PHE A 335 -17.01 7.03 5.64
N THR A 336 -16.32 5.96 5.25
CA THR A 336 -16.03 4.82 6.14
C THR A 336 -14.71 4.95 6.90
N PRO A 337 -13.65 5.65 6.42
CA PRO A 337 -12.43 5.79 7.19
C PRO A 337 -12.63 6.56 8.50
N LYS A 338 -12.04 6.01 9.57
CA LYS A 338 -12.02 6.65 10.89
C LYS A 338 -11.18 7.92 10.92
N TYR A 339 -10.09 7.98 10.15
CA TYR A 339 -9.23 9.15 10.02
C TYR A 339 -9.12 9.56 8.56
N ILE A 340 -9.18 10.87 8.32
CA ILE A 340 -8.90 11.52 7.03
C ILE A 340 -8.23 12.86 7.35
N HIS A 341 -6.93 12.80 7.64
CA HIS A 341 -6.12 13.99 7.85
C HIS A 341 -5.82 14.66 6.52
N ARG A 342 -5.58 15.96 6.56
CA ARG A 342 -5.26 16.76 5.38
C ARG A 342 -4.14 17.69 5.73
N HIS A 343 -3.19 17.80 4.81
CA HIS A 343 -1.94 18.47 5.08
C HIS A 343 -1.69 19.56 4.06
N SER A 344 -0.97 20.58 4.50
CA SER A 344 -0.43 21.57 3.57
C SER A 344 0.87 21.06 2.98
N GLU A 345 1.23 21.55 1.79
CA GLU A 345 2.52 21.24 1.19
C GLU A 345 3.69 21.72 2.06
N THR A 346 3.58 22.91 2.64
CA THR A 346 4.57 23.47 3.57
C THR A 346 4.79 22.61 4.80
N GLU A 347 3.73 21.99 5.33
CA GLU A 347 3.81 21.08 6.48
C GLU A 347 4.57 19.80 6.13
N VAL A 348 4.25 19.19 4.99
CA VAL A 348 4.92 17.96 4.55
C VAL A 348 6.38 18.23 4.21
N ILE A 349 6.68 19.33 3.49
CA ILE A 349 8.07 19.77 3.22
C ILE A 349 8.85 19.95 4.53
N LYS A 350 8.23 20.58 5.54
CA LYS A 350 8.87 20.75 6.84
C LYS A 350 9.24 19.41 7.47
N TRP A 351 8.39 18.38 7.40
CA TRP A 351 8.72 17.05 7.91
C TRP A 351 9.94 16.43 7.23
N PHE A 352 10.07 16.59 5.90
CA PHE A 352 11.25 16.13 5.17
C PHE A 352 12.52 16.85 5.65
N LEU A 353 12.48 18.18 5.73
CA LEU A 353 13.62 19.00 6.14
C LEU A 353 14.06 18.72 7.59
N GLU A 354 13.10 18.54 8.51
CA GLU A 354 13.37 18.18 9.91
C GLU A 354 14.08 16.83 10.06
N LEU A 355 13.87 15.91 9.11
CA LEU A 355 14.54 14.61 9.07
C LEU A 355 15.79 14.59 8.17
N GLY A 356 16.29 15.76 7.75
CA GLY A 356 17.57 15.91 7.04
C GLY A 356 17.52 15.58 5.55
N TYR A 357 16.34 15.44 4.96
CA TYR A 357 16.21 15.26 3.52
C TYR A 357 16.62 16.53 2.77
N LYS A 358 17.25 16.32 1.61
CA LYS A 358 17.65 17.36 0.64
C LYS A 358 16.80 17.28 -0.63
N ASP A 359 16.92 18.32 -1.45
CA ASP A 359 16.24 18.43 -2.74
C ASP A 359 14.75 18.12 -2.61
N VAL A 360 14.12 18.67 -1.56
CA VAL A 360 12.71 18.47 -1.26
C VAL A 360 11.89 19.24 -2.28
N ARG A 361 11.14 18.51 -3.10
CA ARG A 361 10.41 19.04 -4.25
C ARG A 361 8.93 18.71 -4.12
N PRO A 362 8.05 19.70 -4.04
CA PRO A 362 6.63 19.45 -4.15
C PRO A 362 6.21 19.10 -5.58
N LEU A 363 5.11 18.37 -5.71
CA LEU A 363 4.53 18.03 -7.00
C LEU A 363 3.91 19.26 -7.69
N SER A 364 3.45 20.25 -6.92
CA SER A 364 2.77 21.45 -7.42
C SER A 364 3.64 22.31 -8.35
N ILE A 365 4.97 22.28 -8.19
CA ILE A 365 5.92 23.02 -9.03
C ILE A 365 6.29 22.26 -10.31
N LYS A 366 5.90 20.98 -10.42
CA LYS A 366 6.26 20.14 -11.57
C LYS A 366 5.30 20.41 -12.73
N LYS A 367 5.87 20.70 -13.91
CA LYS A 367 5.10 20.74 -15.15
C LYS A 367 4.72 19.32 -15.56
N LEU A 368 3.49 18.92 -15.26
CA LEU A 368 2.95 17.63 -15.65
C LEU A 368 2.27 17.73 -17.03
N PRO A 369 2.23 16.64 -17.80
CA PRO A 369 1.48 16.59 -19.04
C PRO A 369 -0.01 16.89 -18.84
N ASP A 370 -0.67 17.48 -19.84
CA ASP A 370 -2.08 17.89 -19.78
C ASP A 370 -3.06 16.74 -19.55
N PHE A 371 -2.65 15.50 -19.86
CA PHE A 371 -3.47 14.31 -19.61
C PHE A 371 -3.53 13.94 -18.12
N VAL A 372 -2.60 14.43 -17.29
CA VAL A 372 -2.55 14.08 -15.87
C VAL A 372 -3.73 14.72 -15.15
N PRO A 373 -4.61 13.94 -14.50
CA PRO A 373 -5.79 14.51 -13.89
C PRO A 373 -5.45 15.49 -12.77
N VAL A 374 -6.28 16.53 -12.69
CA VAL A 374 -6.21 17.59 -11.67
C VAL A 374 -6.07 17.04 -10.25
N GLY A 375 -6.69 15.89 -9.97
CA GLY A 375 -6.60 15.22 -8.67
C GLY A 375 -5.19 14.86 -8.22
N PHE A 376 -4.26 14.56 -9.14
CA PHE A 376 -2.88 14.18 -8.81
C PHE A 376 -2.09 15.38 -8.23
N TYR A 377 -2.13 16.54 -8.86
CA TYR A 377 -1.32 17.70 -8.43
C TYR A 377 -2.06 18.69 -7.51
N MET A 378 -3.39 18.58 -7.38
CA MET A 378 -4.15 19.40 -6.40
C MET A 378 -4.04 18.91 -4.97
N ASN A 379 -3.61 17.66 -4.78
CA ASN A 379 -3.29 17.12 -3.47
C ASN A 379 -1.81 17.33 -3.14
N THR A 380 -1.43 17.06 -1.91
CA THR A 380 -0.08 17.34 -1.43
C THR A 380 0.83 16.17 -1.76
N GLY A 381 1.54 16.27 -2.88
CA GLY A 381 2.64 15.39 -3.25
C GLY A 381 3.99 16.04 -2.96
N VAL A 382 4.90 15.35 -2.28
CA VAL A 382 6.26 15.84 -1.99
C VAL A 382 7.25 14.68 -2.13
N GLU A 383 8.36 14.93 -2.81
CA GLU A 383 9.52 14.04 -2.84
C GLU A 383 10.73 14.68 -2.16
N GLY A 384 11.64 13.85 -1.65
CA GLY A 384 12.94 14.29 -1.15
C GLY A 384 13.97 13.17 -1.19
N PHE A 385 15.24 13.57 -1.16
CA PHE A 385 16.39 12.66 -1.17
C PHE A 385 17.03 12.57 0.20
N LYS A 386 17.28 11.34 0.64
CA LYS A 386 17.93 11.09 1.93
C LYS A 386 19.44 11.25 1.77
N GLN A 387 20.06 11.95 2.72
CA GLN A 387 21.51 12.11 2.78
C GLN A 387 22.21 10.86 3.27
#